data_AF-A0A362XM83-F1
#
_entry.id   AF-A0A362XM83-F1
#
_cell.length_a   1.000
_cell.length_b   1.000
_cell.length_c   1.000
_cell.angle_alpha   90.00
_cell.angle_beta   90.00
_cell.angle_gamma   90.00
#
_symmetry.space_group_name_H-M   'P 1'
#
loop_
_entity.id
_entity.type
_entity.pdbx_description
1 polymer ?
#
loop_
_entity_poly.entity_id
_entity_poly.type
_entity_poly.pdbx_seq_one_letter_code
_entity_poly.pdbx_strand_id
1 'polypeptide(L)'
;LGGFCLVVTQEDHLAVSLETNLDLHYVVAHQQIEIKTSASRTVIPQEISLETAIKQWSNLGGFTAALFKNDKDLLAFCAQDFVVETHRKSQIPHFDELKELAVANGALIFGISGSGPSVFALCESNQTAMAVKESFDKLLTKKEHDYHLYSGSVDKKGVHELL
;
A
#
# COMPACT_ATOMS: atom_id res chain seq x y z
N LEU A 1 16.92 0.92 7.47
CA LEU A 1 16.70 -0.09 6.40
C LEU A 1 16.08 0.61 5.20
N GLY A 2 16.20 0.04 4.01
CA GLY A 2 15.46 0.44 2.80
C GLY A 2 14.73 -0.76 2.21
N GLY A 3 13.92 -0.54 1.19
CA GLY A 3 13.14 -1.58 0.51
C GLY A 3 11.98 -2.10 1.35
N PHE A 4 11.66 -3.38 1.18
CA PHE A 4 10.64 -4.06 1.99
C PHE A 4 11.21 -4.50 3.32
N CYS A 5 10.45 -4.29 4.40
CA CYS A 5 10.84 -4.68 5.75
C CYS A 5 9.68 -5.42 6.43
N LEU A 6 10.01 -6.46 7.20
CA LEU A 6 9.08 -7.14 8.08
C LEU A 6 9.43 -6.81 9.53
N VAL A 7 8.47 -6.26 10.27
CA VAL A 7 8.58 -6.08 11.72
C VAL A 7 8.26 -7.40 12.39
N VAL A 8 9.23 -7.97 13.10
CA VAL A 8 9.10 -9.25 13.81
C VAL A 8 8.47 -9.04 15.19
N THR A 9 8.91 -8.01 15.91
CA THR A 9 8.32 -7.59 17.19
C THR A 9 8.40 -6.08 17.34
N GLN A 10 7.38 -5.50 17.96
CA GLN A 10 7.38 -4.08 18.30
C GLN A 10 8.12 -3.79 19.61
N GLU A 11 8.14 -4.73 20.56
CA GLU A 11 8.73 -4.53 21.89
C GLU A 11 10.25 -4.36 21.81
N ASP A 12 10.91 -5.20 21.03
CA ASP A 12 12.37 -5.13 20.81
C ASP A 12 12.75 -4.31 19.57
N HIS A 13 11.77 -3.67 18.92
CA HIS A 13 11.94 -2.94 17.65
C HIS A 13 12.68 -3.75 16.57
N LEU A 14 12.51 -5.07 16.56
CA LEU A 14 13.19 -5.96 15.62
C LEU A 14 12.47 -5.94 14.26
N ALA A 15 13.21 -5.51 13.24
CA ALA A 15 12.77 -5.58 11.85
C ALA A 15 13.85 -6.23 10.99
N VAL A 16 13.41 -6.99 9.99
CA VAL A 16 14.28 -7.64 9.00
C VAL A 16 14.01 -7.07 7.61
N SER A 17 15.08 -6.92 6.81
CA SER A 17 14.92 -6.55 5.40
C SER A 17 14.47 -7.78 4.61
N LEU A 18 13.51 -7.59 3.71
CA LEU A 18 13.06 -8.59 2.76
C LEU A 18 13.72 -8.29 1.42
N GLU A 19 14.76 -9.04 1.09
CA GLU A 19 15.47 -8.87 -0.17
C GLU A 19 14.63 -9.35 -1.35
N THR A 20 14.51 -8.50 -2.36
CA THR A 20 13.82 -8.82 -3.61
C THR A 20 14.52 -8.13 -4.79
N ASN A 21 14.53 -8.83 -5.93
CA ASN A 21 14.98 -8.34 -7.23
C ASN A 21 13.83 -7.77 -8.06
N LEU A 22 12.61 -7.76 -7.52
CA LEU A 22 11.48 -7.10 -8.17
C LEU A 22 11.79 -5.61 -8.36
N ASP A 23 11.68 -5.17 -9.61
CA ASP A 23 11.69 -3.75 -9.97
C ASP A 23 10.26 -3.23 -9.82
N LEU A 24 10.03 -2.46 -8.76
CA LEU A 24 8.71 -2.00 -8.35
C LEU A 24 8.71 -0.49 -8.22
N HIS A 25 7.66 0.10 -8.76
CA HIS A 25 7.40 1.52 -8.73
C HIS A 25 6.14 1.79 -7.93
N TYR A 26 6.08 2.91 -7.24
CA TYR A 26 4.91 3.32 -6.49
C TYR A 26 4.27 4.58 -7.11
N VAL A 27 2.97 4.70 -6.87
CA VAL A 27 2.22 5.95 -6.93
C VAL A 27 1.53 6.12 -5.59
N VAL A 28 1.66 7.28 -4.97
CA VAL A 28 0.96 7.63 -3.73
C VAL A 28 0.07 8.82 -4.01
N ALA A 29 -1.22 8.68 -3.73
CA ALA A 29 -2.17 9.79 -3.73
C ALA A 29 -2.50 10.17 -2.29
N HIS A 30 -2.16 11.40 -1.92
CA HIS A 30 -2.45 11.98 -0.62
C HIS A 30 -3.49 13.09 -0.78
N GLN A 31 -4.73 12.80 -0.41
CA GLN A 31 -5.80 13.80 -0.32
C GLN A 31 -5.64 14.58 0.99
N GLN A 32 -5.69 15.90 0.91
CA GLN A 32 -5.48 16.84 2.02
C GLN A 32 -6.72 16.92 2.92
N ILE A 33 -7.04 15.78 3.53
CA ILE A 33 -8.14 15.64 4.49
C ILE A 33 -7.59 15.25 5.86
N GLU A 34 -8.18 15.81 6.90
CA GLU A 34 -7.79 15.47 8.26
C GLU A 34 -8.54 14.22 8.74
N ILE A 35 -7.86 13.07 8.71
CA ILE A 35 -8.30 11.88 9.44
C ILE A 35 -7.52 11.83 10.75
N LYS A 36 -8.20 12.03 11.88
CA LYS A 36 -7.57 11.88 13.20
C LYS A 36 -7.05 10.44 13.34
N THR A 37 -5.74 10.29 13.51
CA THR A 37 -5.06 8.98 13.63
C THR A 37 -5.56 8.15 14.82
N SER A 38 -6.05 8.81 15.86
CA SER A 38 -6.73 8.16 16.99
C SER A 38 -8.08 7.56 16.57
N ALA A 39 -8.86 8.27 15.73
CA ALA A 39 -10.16 7.82 15.24
C ALA A 39 -10.03 6.69 14.20
N SER A 40 -8.95 6.67 13.40
CA SER A 40 -8.71 5.59 12.44
C SER A 40 -8.30 4.28 13.12
N ARG A 41 -7.77 4.32 14.35
CA ARG A 41 -7.50 3.12 15.17
C ARG A 41 -8.76 2.56 15.84
N THR A 42 -9.68 3.42 16.28
CA THR A 42 -10.92 2.96 16.96
C THR A 42 -11.91 2.26 16.04
N VAL A 43 -11.77 2.43 14.72
CA VAL A 43 -12.65 1.79 13.73
C VAL A 43 -12.23 0.36 13.39
N ILE A 44 -11.01 -0.04 13.74
CA ILE A 44 -10.58 -1.44 13.62
C ILE A 44 -11.14 -2.22 14.80
N PRO A 45 -11.79 -3.38 14.57
CA PRO A 45 -12.33 -4.19 15.66
C PRO A 45 -11.21 -4.73 16.55
N GLN A 46 -11.49 -4.84 17.85
CA GLN A 46 -10.56 -5.44 18.81
C GLN A 46 -10.43 -6.96 18.63
N GLU A 47 -11.43 -7.59 18.02
CA GLU A 47 -11.50 -9.02 17.78
C GLU A 47 -11.83 -9.29 16.31
N ILE A 48 -11.19 -10.31 15.75
CA ILE A 48 -11.51 -10.83 14.41
C ILE A 48 -11.81 -12.32 14.53
N SER A 49 -12.63 -12.85 13.62
CA SER A 49 -12.87 -14.29 13.58
C SER A 49 -11.57 -15.04 13.26
N LEU A 50 -11.45 -16.26 13.79
CA LEU A 50 -10.32 -17.14 13.46
C LEU A 50 -10.20 -17.37 11.95
N GLU A 51 -11.33 -17.44 11.23
CA GLU A 51 -11.34 -17.56 9.77
C GLU A 51 -10.69 -16.35 9.08
N THR A 52 -11.01 -15.13 9.53
CA THR A 52 -10.40 -13.89 9.00
C THR A 52 -8.91 -13.86 9.29
N ALA A 53 -8.54 -14.25 10.51
CA ALA A 53 -7.15 -14.31 10.94
C ALA A 53 -6.36 -15.30 10.08
N ILE A 54 -6.92 -16.50 9.83
CA ILE A 54 -6.35 -17.52 8.94
C ILE A 54 -6.06 -16.97 7.54
N LYS A 55 -7.03 -16.28 6.95
CA LYS A 55 -6.88 -15.67 5.62
C LYS A 55 -5.79 -14.59 5.63
N GLN A 56 -5.80 -13.70 6.61
CA GLN A 56 -4.87 -12.57 6.69
C GLN A 56 -3.41 -13.02 6.82
N TRP A 57 -3.09 -13.92 7.74
CA TRP A 57 -1.70 -14.36 7.92
C TRP A 57 -1.24 -15.35 6.85
N SER A 58 -2.17 -16.08 6.20
CA SER A 58 -1.85 -16.85 5.00
C SER A 58 -1.37 -15.92 3.89
N ASN A 59 -2.08 -14.82 3.67
CA ASN A 59 -1.65 -13.76 2.74
C ASN A 59 -0.32 -13.12 3.15
N LEU A 60 -0.09 -12.83 4.42
CA LEU A 60 1.20 -12.29 4.88
C LEU A 60 2.37 -13.25 4.61
N GLY A 61 2.18 -14.54 4.90
CA GLY A 61 3.18 -15.58 4.61
C GLY A 61 3.44 -15.72 3.10
N GLY A 62 2.37 -15.73 2.30
CA GLY A 62 2.45 -15.79 0.84
C GLY A 62 3.12 -14.55 0.24
N PHE A 63 2.78 -13.35 0.70
CA PHE A 63 3.39 -12.08 0.29
C PHE A 63 4.88 -12.06 0.57
N THR A 64 5.27 -12.49 1.78
CA THR A 64 6.68 -12.59 2.17
C THR A 64 7.43 -13.60 1.29
N ALA A 65 6.83 -14.76 1.03
CA ALA A 65 7.42 -15.77 0.14
C ALA A 65 7.53 -15.27 -1.32
N ALA A 66 6.54 -14.52 -1.80
CA ALA A 66 6.51 -13.92 -3.13
C ALA A 66 7.67 -12.94 -3.34
N LEU A 67 7.95 -12.08 -2.34
CA LEU A 67 9.09 -11.17 -2.39
C LEU A 67 10.43 -11.92 -2.54
N PHE A 68 10.66 -12.95 -1.72
CA PHE A 68 11.89 -13.76 -1.79
C PHE A 68 12.02 -14.54 -3.09
N LYS A 69 10.89 -14.99 -3.66
CA LYS A 69 10.85 -15.71 -4.93
C LYS A 69 10.83 -14.82 -6.15
N ASN A 70 10.69 -13.50 -5.97
CA ASN A 70 10.47 -12.54 -7.04
C ASN A 70 9.23 -12.88 -7.90
N ASP A 71 8.20 -13.42 -7.25
CA ASP A 71 6.96 -13.87 -7.87
C ASP A 71 5.91 -12.77 -7.79
N LYS A 72 5.75 -12.01 -8.87
CA LYS A 72 4.86 -10.84 -8.91
C LYS A 72 3.39 -11.23 -8.85
N ASP A 73 3.03 -12.33 -9.52
CA ASP A 73 1.65 -12.82 -9.57
C ASP A 73 1.21 -13.27 -8.16
N LEU A 74 2.07 -14.01 -7.46
CA LEU A 74 1.81 -14.38 -6.07
C LEU A 74 1.78 -13.15 -5.15
N LEU A 75 2.65 -12.16 -5.39
CA LEU A 75 2.68 -10.92 -4.63
C LEU A 75 1.34 -10.17 -4.74
N ALA A 76 0.82 -10.00 -5.95
CA ALA A 76 -0.48 -9.39 -6.22
C ALA A 76 -1.62 -10.20 -5.60
N PHE A 77 -1.61 -11.52 -5.77
CA PHE A 77 -2.62 -12.41 -5.23
C PHE A 77 -2.73 -12.30 -3.70
N CYS A 78 -1.58 -12.25 -3.01
CA CYS A 78 -1.53 -12.15 -1.55
C CYS A 78 -1.77 -10.74 -1.02
N ALA A 79 -1.78 -9.70 -1.85
CA ALA A 79 -1.96 -8.32 -1.43
C ALA A 79 -3.43 -7.95 -1.19
N GLN A 80 -4.11 -8.74 -0.37
CA GLN A 80 -5.48 -8.48 0.07
C GLN A 80 -5.50 -8.35 1.59
N ASP A 81 -6.10 -7.27 2.07
CA ASP A 81 -6.26 -6.98 3.48
C ASP A 81 -7.71 -7.19 3.91
N PHE A 82 -7.92 -8.24 4.71
CA PHE A 82 -9.23 -8.62 5.25
C PHE A 82 -9.52 -7.96 6.61
N VAL A 83 -8.54 -7.27 7.20
CA VAL A 83 -8.65 -6.71 8.56
C VAL A 83 -8.75 -5.20 8.55
N VAL A 84 -7.79 -4.48 7.96
CA VAL A 84 -7.72 -3.01 8.11
C VAL A 84 -8.48 -2.28 7.02
N GLU A 85 -8.28 -2.63 5.75
CA GLU A 85 -8.93 -2.00 4.59
C GLU A 85 -10.46 -2.05 4.70
N THR A 86 -11.03 -3.18 5.11
CA THR A 86 -12.49 -3.40 5.25
C THR A 86 -13.17 -2.38 6.16
N HIS A 87 -12.45 -1.88 7.17
CA HIS A 87 -12.97 -0.93 8.15
C HIS A 87 -12.57 0.52 7.83
N ARG A 88 -11.42 0.74 7.18
CA ARG A 88 -10.88 2.08 6.95
C ARG A 88 -11.22 2.70 5.61
N LYS A 89 -11.51 1.90 4.57
CA LYS A 89 -11.68 2.43 3.22
C LYS A 89 -12.81 3.47 3.11
N SER A 90 -13.86 3.36 3.94
CA SER A 90 -14.98 4.30 3.97
C SER A 90 -14.61 5.70 4.46
N GLN A 91 -13.47 5.84 5.14
CA GLN A 91 -12.96 7.14 5.60
C GLN A 91 -12.10 7.85 4.55
N ILE A 92 -11.75 7.16 3.46
CA ILE A 92 -10.89 7.67 2.40
C ILE A 92 -11.79 8.00 1.20
N PRO A 93 -11.97 9.29 0.86
CA PRO A 93 -12.76 9.71 -0.27
C PRO A 93 -12.26 9.05 -1.55
N HIS A 94 -13.19 8.62 -2.40
CA HIS A 94 -12.88 8.04 -3.71
C HIS A 94 -11.99 6.80 -3.66
N PHE A 95 -11.89 6.09 -2.53
CA PHE A 95 -11.02 4.91 -2.40
C PHE A 95 -11.31 3.85 -3.47
N ASP A 96 -12.58 3.47 -3.65
CA ASP A 96 -12.97 2.45 -4.61
C ASP A 96 -12.76 2.94 -6.06
N GLU A 97 -13.05 4.22 -6.38
CA GLU A 97 -12.77 4.83 -7.70
C GLU A 97 -11.26 4.81 -8.01
N LEU A 98 -10.41 5.14 -7.03
CA LEU A 98 -8.95 5.09 -7.17
C LEU A 98 -8.45 3.65 -7.33
N LYS A 99 -9.02 2.69 -6.60
CA LYS A 99 -8.68 1.26 -6.74
C LYS A 99 -8.99 0.75 -8.14
N GLU A 100 -10.18 1.05 -8.65
CA GLU A 100 -10.59 0.67 -10.01
C GLU A 100 -9.67 1.28 -11.07
N LEU A 101 -9.32 2.55 -10.95
CA LEU A 101 -8.38 3.21 -11.87
C LEU A 101 -6.98 2.60 -11.79
N ALA A 102 -6.47 2.29 -10.60
CA ALA A 102 -5.17 1.67 -10.44
C ALA A 102 -5.12 0.32 -11.17
N VAL A 103 -6.10 -0.55 -10.92
CA VAL A 103 -6.20 -1.87 -11.55
C VAL A 103 -6.39 -1.75 -13.07
N ALA A 104 -7.27 -0.86 -13.54
CA ALA A 104 -7.50 -0.64 -14.96
C ALA A 104 -6.25 -0.14 -15.72
N ASN A 105 -5.33 0.52 -15.03
CA ASN A 105 -4.05 0.98 -15.58
C ASN A 105 -2.89 0.00 -15.30
N GLY A 106 -3.17 -1.19 -14.78
CA GLY A 106 -2.18 -2.26 -14.61
C GLY A 106 -1.36 -2.21 -13.31
N ALA A 107 -1.83 -1.52 -12.28
CA ALA A 107 -1.22 -1.62 -10.96
C ALA A 107 -1.26 -3.07 -10.45
N LEU A 108 -0.13 -3.54 -9.91
CA LEU A 108 0.03 -4.86 -9.32
C LEU A 108 -0.70 -4.95 -7.97
N ILE A 109 -0.61 -3.89 -7.17
CA ILE A 109 -1.18 -3.82 -5.82
C ILE A 109 -1.77 -2.43 -5.64
N PHE A 110 -2.88 -2.33 -4.92
CA PHE A 110 -3.43 -1.07 -4.44
C PHE A 110 -3.87 -1.23 -2.99
N GLY A 111 -3.66 -0.20 -2.16
CA GLY A 111 -4.09 -0.24 -0.77
C GLY A 111 -3.93 1.09 -0.04
N ILE A 112 -4.26 1.07 1.25
CA ILE A 112 -4.10 2.21 2.15
C ILE A 112 -2.62 2.35 2.53
N SER A 113 -2.05 3.55 2.39
CA SER A 113 -0.70 3.83 2.87
C SER A 113 -0.75 4.23 4.35
N GLY A 114 -0.17 3.38 5.21
CA GLY A 114 -0.16 3.58 6.66
C GLY A 114 -1.56 3.60 7.27
N SER A 115 -1.91 4.69 7.95
CA SER A 115 -3.23 4.88 8.54
C SER A 115 -4.26 5.56 7.63
N GLY A 116 -3.88 5.93 6.40
CA GLY A 116 -4.66 6.84 5.56
C GLY A 116 -4.47 8.32 5.97
N PRO A 117 -5.01 9.28 5.18
CA PRO A 117 -5.90 9.08 4.02
C PRO A 117 -5.17 8.68 2.73
N SER A 118 -3.84 8.65 2.74
CA SER A 118 -3.06 8.28 1.57
C SER A 118 -3.39 6.88 1.09
N VAL A 119 -3.52 6.71 -0.23
CA VAL A 119 -3.55 5.42 -0.90
C VAL A 119 -2.27 5.25 -1.70
N PHE A 120 -1.89 4.01 -1.95
CA PHE A 120 -0.76 3.70 -2.83
C PHE A 120 -1.17 2.67 -3.88
N ALA A 121 -0.50 2.76 -5.03
CA ALA A 121 -0.45 1.72 -6.04
C ALA A 121 1.00 1.27 -6.23
N LEU A 122 1.22 -0.04 -6.31
CA LEU A 122 2.51 -0.64 -6.66
C LEU A 122 2.43 -1.15 -8.10
N CYS A 123 3.44 -0.86 -8.91
CA CYS A 123 3.46 -1.08 -10.34
C CYS A 123 4.76 -1.77 -10.75
N GLU A 124 4.73 -2.57 -11.81
CA GLU A 124 5.91 -3.29 -12.30
C GLU A 124 6.87 -2.44 -13.13
N SER A 125 6.47 -1.23 -13.49
CA SER A 125 7.28 -0.34 -14.33
C SER A 125 6.95 1.13 -14.06
N ASN A 126 7.89 2.00 -14.38
CA ASN A 126 7.66 3.44 -14.35
C ASN A 126 6.54 3.86 -15.31
N GLN A 127 6.41 3.17 -16.46
CA GLN A 127 5.35 3.47 -17.44
C GLN A 127 3.96 3.25 -16.84
N THR A 128 3.75 2.09 -16.20
CA THR A 128 2.51 1.77 -15.48
C THR A 128 2.27 2.77 -14.35
N ALA A 129 3.30 3.11 -13.58
CA ALA A 129 3.18 4.10 -12.51
C ALA A 129 2.77 5.48 -13.04
N MET A 130 3.30 5.93 -14.18
CA MET A 130 2.87 7.20 -14.79
C MET A 130 1.42 7.13 -15.26
N ALA A 131 0.98 6.02 -15.89
CA ALA A 131 -0.41 5.85 -16.31
C ALA A 131 -1.40 5.89 -15.13
N VAL A 132 -1.07 5.22 -14.02
CA VAL A 132 -1.84 5.27 -12.78
C VAL A 132 -1.85 6.69 -12.19
N LYS A 133 -0.70 7.37 -12.16
CA LYS A 133 -0.59 8.74 -11.66
C LYS A 133 -1.46 9.70 -12.47
N GLU A 134 -1.43 9.62 -13.80
CA GLU A 134 -2.25 10.44 -14.69
C GLU A 134 -3.74 10.17 -14.51
N SER A 135 -4.15 8.92 -14.29
CA SER A 135 -5.56 8.59 -14.06
C SER A 135 -6.05 9.09 -12.70
N PHE A 136 -5.22 9.00 -11.66
CA PHE A 136 -5.49 9.60 -10.35
C PHE A 136 -5.63 11.12 -10.46
N ASP A 137 -4.71 11.77 -11.18
CA ASP A 137 -4.73 13.22 -11.38
C ASP A 137 -6.05 13.66 -12.04
N LYS A 138 -6.42 13.03 -13.16
CA LYS A 138 -7.68 13.30 -13.88
C LYS A 138 -8.93 13.11 -13.03
N LEU A 139 -8.92 12.17 -12.09
CA LEU A 139 -10.02 11.96 -11.16
C LEU A 139 -10.04 13.06 -10.11
N LEU A 140 -8.93 13.26 -9.40
CA LEU A 140 -8.85 14.11 -8.21
C LEU A 140 -8.93 15.61 -8.53
N THR A 141 -8.45 16.07 -9.68
CA THR A 141 -8.65 17.48 -10.12
C THR A 141 -10.13 17.86 -10.19
N LYS A 142 -11.04 16.89 -10.36
CA LYS A 142 -12.49 17.12 -10.44
C LYS A 142 -13.20 17.04 -9.09
N LYS A 143 -12.47 16.75 -8.00
CA LYS A 143 -13.02 16.53 -6.66
C LYS A 143 -12.74 17.73 -5.76
N GLU A 144 -13.37 17.73 -4.60
CA GLU A 144 -13.43 18.90 -3.70
C GLU A 144 -12.19 19.10 -2.84
N HIS A 145 -11.32 18.10 -2.75
CA HIS A 145 -10.16 18.11 -1.86
C HIS A 145 -8.86 18.35 -2.63
N ASP A 146 -8.02 19.24 -2.09
CA ASP A 146 -6.63 19.36 -2.53
C ASP A 146 -5.90 18.02 -2.37
N TYR A 147 -4.94 17.75 -3.24
CA TYR A 147 -4.22 16.47 -3.23
C TYR A 147 -2.79 16.63 -3.73
N HIS A 148 -1.92 15.72 -3.28
CA HIS A 148 -0.57 15.55 -3.81
C HIS A 148 -0.41 14.14 -4.40
N LEU A 149 0.29 14.06 -5.53
CA LEU A 149 0.68 12.81 -6.15
C LEU A 149 2.19 12.63 -6.13
N TYR A 150 2.65 11.52 -5.56
CA TYR A 150 4.05 11.13 -5.54
C TYR A 150 4.24 9.85 -6.34
N SER A 151 5.39 9.70 -6.97
CA SER A 151 5.72 8.50 -7.75
C SER A 151 7.22 8.30 -7.80
N GLY A 152 7.67 7.05 -7.76
CA GLY A 152 9.09 6.71 -7.83
C GLY A 152 9.34 5.20 -7.81
N SER A 153 10.61 4.80 -7.85
CA SER A 153 11.03 3.42 -7.60
C SER A 153 11.09 3.15 -6.09
N VAL A 154 10.82 1.91 -5.67
CA VAL A 154 11.06 1.48 -4.29
C VAL A 154 12.56 1.55 -3.99
N ASP A 155 12.98 2.46 -3.11
CA ASP A 155 14.38 2.65 -2.75
C ASP A 155 14.85 1.54 -1.79
N LYS A 156 15.92 0.83 -2.16
CA LYS A 156 16.53 -0.23 -1.36
C LYS A 156 17.56 0.28 -0.35
N LYS A 157 18.09 1.51 -0.53
CA LYS A 157 19.15 2.06 0.33
C LYS A 157 18.59 2.59 1.66
N GLY A 158 17.44 3.24 1.62
CA GLY A 158 16.92 3.96 2.78
C GLY A 158 17.74 5.21 3.05
N VAL A 159 17.89 5.59 4.33
CA VAL A 159 18.64 6.80 4.71
C VAL A 159 20.10 6.72 4.25
N HIS A 160 20.55 7.76 3.55
CA HIS A 160 21.93 7.91 3.08
C HIS A 160 22.31 9.40 3.07
N GLU A 161 23.61 9.69 3.12
CA GLU A 161 24.15 11.04 3.04
C GLU A 161 24.11 11.55 1.58
N LEU A 162 23.63 12.79 1.39
CA LEU A 162 23.68 13.47 0.11
C LEU A 162 25.01 14.24 0.04
N LEU A 163 25.90 13.83 -0.87
CA LEU A 163 27.16 14.52 -1.17
C LEU A 163 26.94 15.76 -2.03
#